data_AF-A0A4R6AJL8-F1
#
_entry.id   AF-A0A4R6AJL8-F1
#
_cell.length_a   1.000
_cell.length_b   1.000
_cell.length_c   1.000
_cell.angle_alpha   90.00
_cell.angle_beta   90.00
_cell.angle_gamma   90.00
#
_symmetry.space_group_name_H-M   'P 1'
#
loop_
_entity.id
_entity.type
_entity.pdbx_description
1 polymer ?
#
loop_
_entity_poly.entity_id
_entity_poly.type
_entity_poly.pdbx_seq_one_letter_code
_entity_poly.pdbx_strand_id
1 'polypeptide(L)'
;MTRIAAALLAACLALPAAAVADQRGDTVARPNPQLALSVARRAAFYGVAIAPEALTLAQAAALHMAMVAGGRSRVETRRRIEQILRSDAFRD
;
A
#
# COMPACT_ATOMS: atom_id res chain seq x y z
N MET A 1 33.71 -1.47 26.28
CA MET A 1 32.74 -0.83 25.37
C MET A 1 32.44 -1.78 24.22
N THR A 2 31.45 -2.68 24.32
CA THR A 2 31.02 -3.57 23.21
C THR A 2 29.82 -4.46 23.63
N ARG A 3 28.61 -3.92 23.82
CA ARG A 3 27.39 -4.76 24.02
C ARG A 3 26.08 -4.13 23.49
N ILE A 4 26.11 -3.34 22.41
CA ILE A 4 24.88 -2.73 21.83
C ILE A 4 24.39 -3.47 20.57
N ALA A 5 25.15 -4.45 20.06
CA ALA A 5 24.83 -5.11 18.79
C ALA A 5 23.80 -6.26 18.88
N ALA A 6 23.36 -6.69 20.07
CA ALA A 6 22.49 -7.86 20.23
C ALA A 6 20.99 -7.54 20.38
N ALA A 7 20.61 -6.28 20.58
CA ALA A 7 19.22 -5.91 20.87
C ALA A 7 18.35 -5.66 19.62
N LEU A 8 18.95 -5.46 18.44
CA LEU A 8 18.21 -5.17 17.21
C LEU A 8 17.75 -6.42 16.44
N LEU A 9 18.33 -7.60 16.73
CA LEU A 9 17.96 -8.84 16.03
C LEU A 9 16.73 -9.54 16.63
N ALA A 10 16.32 -9.18 17.85
CA ALA A 10 15.15 -9.76 18.53
C ALA A 10 13.81 -9.09 18.15
N ALA A 11 13.83 -7.93 17.50
CA ALA A 11 12.62 -7.19 17.12
C ALA A 11 11.98 -7.67 15.79
N CYS A 12 12.64 -8.55 15.04
CA CYS A 12 12.16 -9.02 13.73
C CYS A 12 11.31 -10.30 13.76
N LEU A 13 11.04 -10.89 14.94
CA LEU A 13 10.31 -12.17 15.05
C LEU A 13 8.93 -12.09 15.70
N ALA A 14 8.44 -10.90 16.03
CA ALA A 14 7.04 -10.71 16.42
C ALA A 14 6.17 -10.58 15.16
N LEU A 15 6.03 -11.68 14.43
CA LEU A 15 4.98 -11.84 13.43
C LEU A 15 3.66 -12.00 14.21
N PRO A 16 2.71 -11.04 14.21
CA PRO A 16 1.36 -11.41 14.56
C PRO A 16 0.86 -12.29 13.42
N ALA A 17 0.60 -13.56 13.74
CA ALA A 17 -0.23 -14.45 12.93
C ALA A 17 -1.64 -13.85 12.86
N ALA A 18 -1.82 -12.81 12.05
CA ALA A 18 -3.12 -12.23 11.76
C ALA A 18 -3.78 -13.13 10.72
N ALA A 19 -4.49 -14.13 11.25
CA ALA A 19 -5.70 -14.72 10.72
C ALA A 19 -5.88 -14.62 9.20
N VAL A 20 -5.61 -15.74 8.52
CA VAL A 20 -6.27 -16.06 7.25
C VAL A 20 -7.77 -16.16 7.54
N ALA A 21 -8.46 -15.03 7.45
CA ALA A 21 -9.91 -15.01 7.41
C ALA A 21 -10.34 -15.30 5.97
N ASP A 22 -10.75 -16.54 5.74
CA ASP A 22 -11.60 -16.92 4.62
C ASP A 22 -12.90 -16.13 4.74
N GLN A 23 -13.10 -15.13 3.87
CA GLN A 23 -14.28 -14.28 3.90
C GLN A 23 -15.00 -14.34 2.56
N ARG A 24 -15.73 -15.45 2.37
CA ARG A 24 -16.84 -15.53 1.42
C ARG A 24 -18.06 -14.82 2.02
N GLY A 25 -18.27 -13.59 1.62
CA GLY A 25 -19.46 -12.80 1.91
C GLY A 25 -19.33 -11.47 1.17
N ASP A 26 -20.44 -10.92 0.68
CA ASP A 26 -20.55 -9.61 0.01
C ASP A 26 -20.04 -8.46 0.90
N THR A 27 -18.73 -8.41 1.06
CA THR A 27 -18.01 -7.41 1.84
C THR A 27 -17.24 -6.60 0.82
N VAL A 28 -17.59 -5.33 0.65
CA VAL A 28 -16.79 -4.37 -0.11
C VAL A 28 -15.35 -4.49 0.40
N ALA A 29 -14.49 -5.07 -0.43
CA ALA A 29 -13.17 -5.47 0.00
C ALA A 29 -12.36 -4.20 0.27
N ARG A 30 -12.05 -3.94 1.54
CA ARG A 30 -11.19 -2.84 1.94
C ARG A 30 -9.73 -3.31 1.99
N PRO A 31 -8.78 -2.46 1.58
CA PRO A 31 -7.38 -2.80 1.69
C PRO A 31 -6.99 -2.95 3.16
N ASN A 32 -6.01 -3.82 3.42
CA ASN A 32 -5.35 -3.85 4.71
C ASN A 32 -4.85 -2.42 5.04
N PRO A 33 -5.11 -1.88 6.25
CA PRO A 33 -4.75 -0.50 6.61
C PRO A 33 -3.26 -0.22 6.44
N GLN A 34 -2.39 -1.21 6.64
CA GLN A 34 -0.95 -1.06 6.44
C GLN A 34 -0.60 -0.84 4.96
N LEU A 35 -1.29 -1.54 4.05
CA LEU A 35 -1.12 -1.37 2.61
C LEU A 35 -1.60 0.03 2.18
N ALA A 36 -2.79 0.44 2.61
CA ALA A 36 -3.35 1.75 2.28
C ALA A 36 -2.44 2.90 2.74
N LEU A 37 -1.92 2.84 3.97
CA LEU A 37 -0.96 3.81 4.51
C LEU A 37 0.38 3.79 3.77
N SER A 38 0.87 2.61 3.39
CA SER A 38 2.10 2.47 2.61
C SER A 38 1.96 3.12 1.23
N VAL A 39 0.86 2.82 0.54
CA VAL A 39 0.50 3.38 -0.77
C VAL A 39 0.33 4.89 -0.69
N ALA A 40 -0.41 5.41 0.29
CA ALA A 40 -0.62 6.86 0.44
C ALA A 40 0.70 7.60 0.69
N ARG A 41 1.55 7.08 1.58
CA ARG A 41 2.88 7.67 1.85
C ARG A 41 3.76 7.67 0.61
N ARG A 42 3.76 6.57 -0.15
CA ARG A 42 4.56 6.46 -1.37
C ARG A 42 4.00 7.32 -2.51
N ALA A 43 2.69 7.49 -2.62
CA ALA A 43 2.06 8.41 -3.57
C ALA A 43 2.45 9.88 -3.29
N ALA A 44 2.59 10.26 -2.02
CA ALA A 44 3.06 11.60 -1.64
C ALA A 44 4.48 11.88 -2.16
N PHE A 45 5.36 10.87 -2.24
CA PHE A 45 6.66 11.00 -2.91
C PHE A 45 6.54 11.35 -4.40
N TYR A 46 5.44 10.99 -5.06
CA TYR A 46 5.15 11.39 -6.45
C TYR A 46 4.35 12.70 -6.55
N GLY A 47 4.06 13.36 -5.42
CA GLY A 47 3.29 14.61 -5.38
C GLY A 47 1.77 14.40 -5.47
N VAL A 48 1.27 13.22 -5.14
CA VAL A 48 -0.16 12.91 -5.12
C VAL A 48 -0.60 12.65 -3.68
N ALA A 49 -1.53 13.46 -3.17
CA ALA A 49 -2.15 13.26 -1.87
C ALA A 49 -3.31 12.27 -1.99
N ILE A 50 -3.34 11.27 -1.12
CA ILE A 50 -4.37 10.24 -1.08
C ILE A 50 -4.80 10.05 0.37
N ALA A 51 -6.10 10.08 0.63
CA ALA A 51 -6.67 9.65 1.90
C ALA A 51 -6.70 8.11 1.93
N PRO A 52 -5.90 7.43 2.78
CA PRO A 52 -5.80 5.97 2.79
C PRO A 52 -7.15 5.28 3.09
N GLU A 53 -8.01 5.93 3.88
CA GLU A 53 -9.36 5.48 4.22
C GLU A 53 -10.35 5.52 3.03
N ALA A 54 -10.02 6.27 1.98
CA ALA A 54 -10.84 6.41 0.78
C ALA A 54 -10.47 5.39 -0.32
N LEU A 55 -9.43 4.58 -0.11
CA LEU A 55 -8.98 3.59 -1.10
C LEU A 55 -9.81 2.31 -1.03
N THR A 56 -10.27 1.86 -2.19
CA THR A 56 -10.76 0.49 -2.38
C THR A 56 -9.59 -0.50 -2.38
N LEU A 57 -9.87 -1.80 -2.19
CA LEU A 57 -8.83 -2.82 -2.28
C LEU A 57 -8.22 -2.84 -3.67
N ALA A 58 -9.05 -2.73 -4.72
CA ALA A 58 -8.57 -2.70 -6.10
C ALA A 58 -7.67 -1.50 -6.38
N GLN A 59 -8.03 -0.30 -5.90
CA GLN A 59 -7.18 0.88 -6.03
C GLN A 59 -5.84 0.70 -5.31
N ALA A 60 -5.86 0.25 -4.06
CA ALA A 60 -4.63 0.07 -3.29
C ALA A 60 -3.68 -0.93 -3.95
N ALA A 61 -4.21 -2.05 -4.48
CA ALA A 61 -3.43 -3.05 -5.19
C ALA A 61 -2.86 -2.50 -6.52
N ALA A 62 -3.68 -1.83 -7.32
CA ALA A 62 -3.24 -1.24 -8.59
C ALA A 62 -2.17 -0.15 -8.37
N LEU A 63 -2.35 0.71 -7.36
CA LEU A 63 -1.39 1.74 -7.00
C LEU A 63 -0.06 1.14 -6.52
N HIS A 64 -0.12 0.09 -5.70
CA HIS A 64 1.07 -0.63 -5.28
C HIS A 64 1.84 -1.17 -6.49
N MET A 65 1.16 -1.87 -7.40
CA MET A 65 1.78 -2.39 -8.61
C MET A 65 2.36 -1.28 -9.50
N ALA A 66 1.65 -0.17 -9.68
CA ALA A 66 2.14 0.96 -10.45
C ALA A 66 3.43 1.57 -9.87
N MET A 67 3.55 1.62 -8.54
CA MET A 67 4.73 2.15 -7.85
C MET A 67 5.89 1.16 -7.74
N VAL A 68 5.61 -0.15 -7.74
CA VAL A 68 6.62 -1.21 -7.76
C VAL A 68 7.18 -1.40 -9.16
N ALA A 69 6.31 -1.50 -10.17
CA ALA A 69 6.73 -1.57 -11.58
C ALA A 69 7.49 -0.31 -12.00
N GLY A 70 7.14 0.83 -11.41
CA GLY A 70 7.73 2.12 -11.72
C GLY A 70 7.42 2.57 -13.14
N GLY A 71 7.96 3.74 -13.48
CA GLY A 71 7.98 4.28 -14.83
C GLY A 71 9.39 4.76 -15.15
N ARG A 72 9.66 5.14 -16.39
CA ARG A 72 10.97 5.69 -16.78
C ARG A 72 11.25 7.04 -16.12
N SER A 73 10.21 7.69 -15.58
CA SER A 73 10.31 8.95 -14.86
C SER A 73 9.28 9.07 -13.74
N ARG A 74 9.56 9.95 -12.78
CA ARG A 74 8.63 10.33 -11.69
C ARG A 74 7.29 10.86 -12.24
N VAL A 75 7.33 11.59 -13.35
CA VAL A 75 6.13 12.17 -14.01
C VAL A 75 5.24 11.07 -14.59
N GLU A 76 5.84 10.05 -15.19
CA GLU A 76 5.10 8.90 -15.73
C GLU A 76 4.38 8.12 -14.62
N THR A 77 5.08 7.82 -13.52
CA THR A 77 4.48 7.14 -12.37
C THR A 77 3.35 7.96 -11.76
N ARG A 78 3.54 9.28 -11.62
CA ARG A 78 2.49 10.20 -11.16
C ARG A 78 1.24 10.13 -12.06
N ARG A 79 1.41 10.22 -13.37
CA ARG A 79 0.28 10.14 -14.33
C ARG A 79 -0.47 8.81 -14.19
N ARG A 80 0.24 7.70 -14.02
CA ARG A 80 -0.36 6.38 -13.81
C ARG A 80 -1.14 6.29 -12.50
N ILE A 81 -0.59 6.83 -11.40
CA ILE A 81 -1.30 6.94 -10.11
C ILE A 81 -2.61 7.70 -10.29
N GLU A 82 -2.57 8.88 -10.90
CA GLU A 82 -3.77 9.70 -11.11
C GLU A 82 -4.78 9.01 -12.04
N GLN A 83 -4.32 8.26 -13.03
CA GLN A 83 -5.19 7.47 -13.91
C GLN A 83 -5.93 6.38 -13.14
N ILE A 84 -5.24 5.66 -12.24
CA ILE A 84 -5.86 4.63 -11.40
C ILE A 84 -6.93 5.24 -10.49
N LEU A 85 -6.64 6.38 -9.86
CA LEU A 85 -7.59 7.08 -8.98
C LEU A 85 -8.84 7.60 -9.71
N ARG A 86 -8.70 7.95 -11.00
CA ARG A 86 -9.81 8.45 -11.83
C ARG A 86 -10.60 7.36 -12.54
N SER A 87 -10.07 6.14 -12.62
CA SER A 87 -10.65 5.05 -13.38
C SER A 87 -11.79 4.37 -12.61
N ASP A 88 -12.94 4.24 -13.27
CA ASP A 88 -14.09 3.52 -12.73
C ASP A 88 -13.82 2.02 -12.55
N ALA A 89 -12.84 1.46 -13.29
CA ALA A 89 -12.46 0.05 -13.19
C ALA A 89 -11.90 -0.37 -11.81
N PHE A 90 -11.60 0.58 -10.93
CA PHE A 90 -11.11 0.32 -9.57
C PHE A 90 -12.01 0.92 -8.49
N ARG A 91 -13.20 1.42 -8.85
CA ARG A 91 -14.07 2.16 -7.91
C ARG A 91 -14.97 1.29 -7.02
N ASP A 92 -14.90 -0.03 -7.16
CA ASP A 92 -15.58 -1.09 -6.38
C ASP A 92 -16.94 -0.71 -5.77
#